data_AF-A0A4P6XQL2-F1
#
_entry.id   AF-A0A4P6XQL2-F1
#
_cell.length_a   1.000
_cell.length_b   1.000
_cell.length_c   1.000
_cell.angle_alpha   90.00
_cell.angle_beta   90.00
_cell.angle_gamma   90.00
#
_symmetry.space_group_name_H-M   'P 1'
#
loop_
_entity.id
_entity.type
_entity.pdbx_description
1 polymer ?
#
loop_
_entity_poly.entity_id
_entity_poly.type
_entity_poly.pdbx_seq_one_letter_code
_entity_poly.pdbx_strand_id
1 'polypeptide(L)'
;MNDASFNESFEQFAEILFADLHAKQPMNITNAYVKQYYGSKYLYIHLIFETGLGARDSENKEQTIEMVISYDRFYQVPVLHFRVDDKVDYASQYTAIDIHPILQAPYVVVHACETENMMSPTNLHGVEYLKLWFALQMTMVFPQIELRGRQSAETISGRSN
;
A
#
# COMPACT_ATOMS: atom_id res chain seq x y z
N MET A 1 -6.98 10.39 -10.90
CA MET A 1 -7.98 9.32 -11.07
C MET A 1 -9.23 9.74 -10.31
N ASN A 2 -10.44 9.67 -10.88
CA ASN A 2 -11.64 10.07 -10.13
C ASN A 2 -12.15 8.95 -9.18
N ASP A 3 -13.02 9.30 -8.22
CA ASP A 3 -13.54 8.38 -7.18
C ASP A 3 -14.26 7.15 -7.79
N ALA A 4 -15.00 7.34 -8.88
CA ALA A 4 -15.69 6.23 -9.57
C ALA A 4 -14.69 5.22 -10.14
N SER A 5 -13.70 5.68 -10.89
CA SER A 5 -12.65 4.84 -11.47
C SER A 5 -11.80 4.16 -10.40
N PHE A 6 -11.54 4.86 -9.28
CA PHE A 6 -10.92 4.26 -8.10
C PHE A 6 -11.76 3.09 -7.60
N ASN A 7 -13.03 3.30 -7.27
CA ASN A 7 -13.90 2.28 -6.68
C ASN A 7 -14.13 1.05 -7.58
N GLU A 8 -14.17 1.24 -8.90
CA GLU A 8 -14.26 0.17 -9.89
C GLU A 8 -12.98 -0.69 -9.92
N SER A 9 -11.82 -0.04 -9.83
CA SER A 9 -10.51 -0.71 -9.91
C SER A 9 -10.05 -1.26 -8.55
N PHE A 10 -10.66 -0.80 -7.46
CA PHE A 10 -10.14 -1.02 -6.12
C PHE A 10 -10.20 -2.48 -5.68
N GLU A 11 -11.26 -3.20 -6.06
CA GLU A 11 -11.43 -4.62 -5.71
C GLU A 11 -10.38 -5.48 -6.42
N GLN A 12 -10.19 -5.28 -7.72
CA GLN A 12 -9.16 -5.98 -8.49
C GLN A 12 -7.75 -5.64 -7.98
N PHE A 13 -7.50 -4.38 -7.64
CA PHE A 13 -6.24 -3.98 -7.04
C PHE A 13 -6.01 -4.65 -5.67
N ALA A 14 -7.04 -4.78 -4.84
CA ALA A 14 -6.97 -5.47 -3.56
C ALA A 14 -6.58 -6.94 -3.72
N GLU A 15 -7.19 -7.64 -4.68
CA GLU A 15 -6.88 -9.04 -4.99
C GLU A 15 -5.41 -9.22 -5.40
N ILE A 16 -4.89 -8.33 -6.26
CA ILE A 16 -3.49 -8.32 -6.66
C ILE A 16 -2.59 -8.09 -5.45
N LEU A 17 -2.93 -7.11 -4.62
CA LEU A 17 -2.14 -6.79 -3.44
C LEU A 17 -2.09 -7.98 -2.47
N PHE A 18 -3.22 -8.62 -2.19
CA PHE A 18 -3.24 -9.79 -1.29
C PHE A 18 -2.47 -10.99 -1.84
N ALA A 19 -2.41 -11.15 -3.16
CA ALA A 19 -1.72 -12.26 -3.80
C ALA A 19 -0.21 -12.02 -3.98
N ASP A 20 0.18 -10.79 -4.32
CA ASP A 20 1.52 -10.48 -4.85
C ASP A 20 2.35 -9.57 -3.94
N LEU A 21 1.79 -9.08 -2.83
CA LEU A 21 2.55 -8.29 -1.85
C LEU A 21 3.58 -9.18 -1.14
N HIS A 22 4.82 -8.72 -1.12
CA HIS A 22 5.90 -9.40 -0.43
C HIS A 22 6.93 -8.40 0.07
N ALA A 23 7.89 -8.90 0.85
CA ALA A 23 9.00 -8.11 1.31
C ALA A 23 10.33 -8.87 1.17
N LYS A 24 11.43 -8.12 1.28
CA LYS A 24 12.80 -8.67 1.32
C LYS A 24 13.07 -9.57 2.53
N GLN A 25 12.32 -9.36 3.61
CA GLN A 25 12.35 -10.18 4.82
C GLN A 25 11.05 -11.00 4.90
N PRO A 26 11.04 -12.15 5.60
CA PRO A 26 9.81 -12.93 5.76
C PRO A 26 8.73 -12.08 6.41
N MET A 27 7.56 -12.08 5.77
CA MET A 27 6.44 -11.21 6.11
C MET A 27 5.15 -12.00 5.97
N ASN A 28 4.27 -11.89 6.95
CA ASN A 28 2.96 -12.53 6.96
C ASN A 28 1.87 -11.45 6.93
N ILE A 29 0.90 -11.61 6.02
CA ILE A 29 -0.35 -10.86 6.05
C ILE A 29 -1.27 -11.58 7.04
N THR A 30 -1.55 -10.96 8.17
CA THR A 30 -2.38 -11.57 9.22
C THR A 30 -3.84 -11.12 9.17
N ASN A 31 -4.09 -9.96 8.54
CA ASN A 31 -5.44 -9.49 8.29
C ASN A 31 -5.45 -8.63 7.02
N ALA A 32 -6.41 -8.84 6.14
CA ALA A 32 -6.55 -8.08 4.91
C ALA A 32 -8.00 -8.09 4.46
N TYR A 33 -8.58 -6.92 4.20
CA TYR A 33 -9.96 -6.81 3.75
C TYR A 33 -10.25 -5.47 3.07
N VAL A 34 -11.32 -5.45 2.28
CA VAL A 34 -11.94 -4.23 1.75
C VAL A 34 -13.25 -3.99 2.48
N LYS A 35 -13.49 -2.76 2.92
CA LYS A 35 -14.76 -2.35 3.53
C LYS A 35 -15.27 -1.06 2.90
N GLN A 36 -16.58 -0.87 2.97
CA GLN A 36 -17.26 0.33 2.51
C GLN A 36 -17.96 1.02 3.68
N TYR A 37 -17.80 2.33 3.78
CA TYR A 37 -18.40 3.16 4.82
C TYR A 37 -18.91 4.46 4.19
N TYR A 38 -20.22 4.75 4.32
CA TYR A 38 -20.90 5.91 3.73
C TYR A 38 -20.51 6.23 2.27
N GLY A 39 -20.43 5.20 1.42
CA GLY A 39 -20.10 5.36 0.01
C GLY A 39 -18.61 5.52 -0.31
N SER A 40 -17.72 5.44 0.69
CA SER A 40 -16.27 5.40 0.49
C SER A 40 -15.73 4.01 0.80
N LYS A 41 -14.92 3.46 -0.10
CA LYS A 41 -14.20 2.20 0.15
C LYS A 41 -12.84 2.48 0.80
N TYR A 42 -12.40 1.55 1.64
CA TYR A 42 -11.03 1.49 2.10
C TYR A 42 -10.55 0.04 2.14
N LEU A 43 -9.25 -0.13 1.98
CA LEU A 43 -8.55 -1.40 2.06
C LEU A 43 -7.66 -1.35 3.28
N TYR A 44 -7.75 -2.38 4.11
CA TYR A 44 -6.95 -2.56 5.30
C TYR A 44 -6.02 -3.76 5.11
N ILE A 45 -4.76 -3.61 5.50
CA ILE A 45 -3.76 -4.70 5.57
C ILE A 45 -3.03 -4.59 6.90
N HIS A 46 -2.85 -5.72 7.58
CA HIS A 46 -1.97 -5.86 8.73
C HIS A 46 -0.86 -6.87 8.42
N LEU A 47 0.37 -6.41 8.53
CA LEU A 47 1.60 -7.14 8.24
C LEU A 47 2.36 -7.42 9.53
N ILE A 48 2.96 -8.60 9.62
CA ILE A 48 3.93 -8.95 10.66
C ILE A 48 5.22 -9.37 9.96
N PHE A 49 6.33 -8.75 10.33
CA PHE A 49 7.66 -9.09 9.85
C PHE A 49 8.31 -10.06 10.83
N GLU A 50 8.70 -11.23 10.34
CA GLU A 50 9.52 -12.14 11.12
C GLU A 50 10.92 -11.51 11.19
N THR A 51 11.29 -11.01 12.37
CA THR A 51 12.65 -10.52 12.59
C THR A 51 13.60 -11.71 12.44
N GLY A 52 14.29 -11.81 11.31
CA GLY A 52 15.29 -12.86 11.10
C GLY A 52 16.34 -12.81 12.19
N LEU A 53 16.64 -13.97 12.81
CA LEU A 53 17.81 -14.26 13.65
C LEU A 53 18.56 -13.02 14.21
N GLY A 54 17.91 -12.25 15.10
CA GLY A 54 18.60 -11.24 15.92
C GLY A 54 18.30 -9.76 15.66
N ALA A 55 17.42 -9.36 14.74
CA ALA A 55 16.94 -7.97 14.65
C ALA A 55 15.61 -7.78 15.39
N ARG A 56 15.56 -8.27 16.62
CA ARG A 56 14.49 -7.93 17.55
C ARG A 56 14.70 -6.46 17.96
N ASP A 57 13.62 -5.72 18.20
CA ASP A 57 13.74 -4.46 18.93
C ASP A 57 14.38 -4.72 20.30
N SER A 58 14.74 -3.66 21.04
CA SER A 58 15.28 -3.81 22.39
C SER A 58 14.37 -4.61 23.36
N GLU A 59 13.14 -4.95 22.94
CA GLU A 59 12.10 -5.61 23.71
C GLU A 59 11.66 -6.99 23.18
N ASN A 60 12.38 -7.60 22.22
CA ASN A 60 12.04 -8.90 21.62
C ASN A 60 10.76 -8.94 20.74
N LYS A 61 10.21 -7.82 20.28
CA LYS A 61 8.92 -7.80 19.56
C LYS A 61 9.08 -7.94 18.05
N GLU A 62 8.13 -8.63 17.44
CA GLU A 62 7.92 -8.64 15.99
C GLU A 62 7.50 -7.25 15.53
N GLN A 63 8.02 -6.79 14.39
CA GLN A 63 7.58 -5.52 13.82
C GLN A 63 6.26 -5.72 13.08
N THR A 64 5.31 -4.84 13.37
CA THR A 64 3.98 -4.84 12.74
C THR A 64 3.79 -3.57 11.91
N ILE A 65 3.11 -3.71 10.77
CA ILE A 65 2.71 -2.58 9.94
C ILE A 65 1.23 -2.70 9.64
N GLU A 66 0.47 -1.68 10.02
CA GLU A 66 -0.91 -1.51 9.60
C GLU A 66 -0.96 -0.51 8.45
N MET A 67 -1.58 -0.88 7.33
CA MET A 67 -1.78 -0.01 6.18
C MET A 67 -3.26 0.12 5.85
N VAL A 68 -3.67 1.34 5.57
CA VAL A 68 -5.03 1.68 5.13
C VAL A 68 -4.95 2.51 3.86
N ILE A 69 -5.49 1.97 2.78
CA ILE A 69 -5.58 2.65 1.49
C ILE A 69 -7.02 3.15 1.33
N SER A 70 -7.14 4.44 1.05
CA SER A 70 -8.43 5.11 0.82
C SER A 70 -8.30 6.16 -0.28
N TYR A 71 -9.38 6.87 -0.57
CA TYR A 71 -9.42 7.90 -1.61
C TYR A 71 -9.63 9.28 -0.99
N ASP A 72 -8.76 10.23 -1.33
CA ASP A 72 -8.92 11.63 -0.97
C ASP A 72 -9.70 12.35 -2.08
N ARG A 73 -10.89 12.84 -1.72
CA ARG A 73 -11.80 13.52 -2.66
C ARG A 73 -11.39 14.96 -2.97
N PHE A 74 -10.61 15.60 -2.10
CA PHE A 74 -10.16 16.97 -2.31
C PHE A 74 -9.04 17.00 -3.36
N TYR A 75 -8.02 16.16 -3.18
CA TYR A 75 -6.90 16.00 -4.11
C TYR A 75 -7.18 15.05 -5.27
N GLN A 76 -8.28 14.29 -5.22
CA GLN A 76 -8.68 13.32 -6.24
C GLN A 76 -7.62 12.23 -6.51
N VAL A 77 -7.04 11.70 -5.43
CA VAL A 77 -5.97 10.70 -5.48
C VAL A 77 -6.16 9.62 -4.42
N PRO A 78 -5.64 8.40 -4.64
CA PRO A 78 -5.48 7.42 -3.57
C PRO A 78 -4.50 7.93 -2.52
N VAL A 79 -4.74 7.55 -1.26
CA VAL A 79 -3.91 7.93 -0.11
C VAL A 79 -3.57 6.70 0.72
N LEU A 80 -2.33 6.65 1.21
CA LEU A 80 -1.84 5.63 2.11
C LEU A 80 -1.72 6.21 3.51
N HIS A 81 -2.46 5.61 4.43
CA HIS A 81 -2.28 5.79 5.87
C HIS A 81 -1.63 4.54 6.45
N PHE A 82 -0.78 4.70 7.45
CA PHE A 82 -0.12 3.57 8.08
C PHE A 82 0.27 3.84 9.53
N ARG A 83 0.56 2.76 10.25
CA ARG A 83 1.21 2.73 11.56
C ARG A 83 2.26 1.65 11.58
N VAL A 84 3.29 1.85 12.40
CA VAL A 84 4.30 0.84 12.70
C VAL A 84 4.23 0.58 14.20
N ASP A 85 4.04 -0.67 14.62
CA ASP A 85 3.96 -1.06 16.04
C ASP A 85 2.93 -0.26 16.84
N ASP A 86 1.76 -0.01 16.23
CA ASP A 86 0.67 0.83 16.73
C ASP A 86 1.04 2.30 17.03
N LYS A 87 2.21 2.76 16.55
CA LYS A 87 2.70 4.13 16.72
C LYS A 87 2.52 4.97 15.46
N VAL A 88 2.52 6.28 15.69
CA VAL A 88 2.41 7.33 14.66
C VAL A 88 3.63 8.26 14.62
N ASP A 89 4.78 7.77 15.10
CA ASP A 89 6.02 8.54 15.26
C ASP A 89 6.99 8.38 14.07
N TYR A 90 6.47 8.04 12.89
CA TYR A 90 7.27 7.92 11.67
C TYR A 90 7.58 9.30 11.07
N ALA A 91 8.84 9.72 11.16
CA ALA A 91 9.31 11.00 10.65
C ALA A 91 9.92 10.85 9.25
N SER A 92 9.30 11.48 8.25
CA SER A 92 9.82 11.62 6.89
C SER A 92 9.35 12.95 6.28
N GLN A 93 10.09 13.48 5.31
CA GLN A 93 9.71 14.69 4.58
C GLN A 93 8.43 14.53 3.75
N TYR A 94 8.02 13.28 3.49
CA TYR A 94 6.84 12.96 2.67
C TYR A 94 5.59 12.65 3.50
N THR A 95 5.70 12.66 4.84
CA THR A 95 4.65 12.15 5.73
C THR A 95 4.24 13.15 6.80
N ALA A 96 2.98 13.10 7.21
CA ALA A 96 2.47 13.79 8.40
C ALA A 96 1.61 12.86 9.25
N ILE A 97 1.27 13.31 10.46
CA ILE A 97 0.27 12.66 11.30
C ILE A 97 -1.09 13.28 10.98
N ASP A 98 -2.09 12.44 10.71
CA ASP A 98 -3.47 12.86 10.45
C ASP A 98 -4.48 11.88 11.05
N ILE A 99 -5.74 12.28 11.17
CA ILE A 99 -6.84 11.41 11.58
C ILE A 99 -7.45 10.77 10.33
N HIS A 100 -7.40 9.44 10.22
CA HIS A 100 -7.98 8.75 9.07
C HIS A 100 -9.49 9.05 8.98
N PRO A 101 -10.00 9.55 7.82
CA PRO A 101 -11.34 10.12 7.73
C PRO A 101 -12.46 9.10 7.98
N ILE A 102 -12.20 7.81 7.75
CA ILE A 102 -13.20 6.75 7.95
C ILE A 102 -13.03 6.08 9.32
N LEU A 103 -11.79 5.88 9.76
CA LEU A 103 -11.49 5.09 10.97
C LEU A 103 -11.46 5.97 12.23
N GLN A 104 -11.41 7.29 12.07
CA GLN A 104 -11.45 8.27 13.16
C GLN A 104 -10.36 8.02 14.21
N ALA A 105 -9.18 7.61 13.74
CA ALA A 105 -8.02 7.30 14.57
C ALA A 105 -6.74 7.88 13.91
N PRO A 106 -5.68 8.16 14.70
CA PRO A 106 -4.48 8.84 14.19
C PRO A 106 -3.60 7.89 13.36
N TYR A 107 -3.13 8.29 12.19
CA TYR A 107 -2.19 7.53 11.36
C TYR A 107 -1.08 8.45 10.88
N VAL A 108 0.01 7.82 10.43
CA VAL A 108 0.93 8.49 9.53
C VAL A 108 0.31 8.44 8.13
N VAL A 109 0.29 9.56 7.43
CA VAL A 109 -0.22 9.67 6.07
C VAL A 109 0.90 10.13 5.15
N VAL A 110 1.00 9.53 3.97
CA VAL A 110 1.84 10.12 2.91
C VAL A 110 1.07 11.29 2.30
N HIS A 111 1.71 12.46 2.24
CA HIS A 111 1.08 13.68 1.76
C HIS A 111 0.48 13.49 0.36
N ALA A 112 -0.80 13.85 0.20
CA ALA A 112 -1.50 13.72 -1.08
C ALA A 112 -0.87 14.57 -2.20
N CYS A 113 -0.24 15.71 -1.88
CA CYS A 113 0.50 16.52 -2.85
C CYS A 113 1.68 15.78 -3.48
N GLU A 114 2.34 14.87 -2.74
CA GLU A 114 3.40 14.04 -3.30
C GLU A 114 2.84 13.08 -4.33
N THR A 115 1.67 12.50 -4.05
CA THR A 115 0.95 11.65 -5.01
C THR A 115 0.56 12.42 -6.27
N GLU A 116 0.02 13.63 -6.14
CA GLU A 116 -0.32 14.49 -7.29
C GLU A 116 0.92 14.78 -8.14
N ASN A 117 2.01 15.22 -7.51
CA ASN A 117 3.26 15.55 -8.19
C ASN A 117 3.84 14.35 -8.95
N MET A 118 3.90 13.18 -8.31
CA MET A 118 4.50 11.99 -8.91
C MET A 118 3.61 11.30 -9.96
N MET A 119 2.29 11.36 -9.80
CA MET A 119 1.36 10.66 -10.68
C MET A 119 0.83 11.52 -11.83
N SER A 120 0.93 12.85 -11.73
CA SER A 120 0.47 13.79 -12.78
C SER A 120 1.06 13.53 -14.18
N PRO A 121 2.33 13.07 -14.36
CA PRO A 121 2.86 12.82 -15.69
C PRO A 121 2.37 11.52 -16.33
N THR A 122 1.62 10.69 -15.60
CA THR A 122 1.23 9.35 -16.04
C THR A 122 -0.08 9.38 -16.84
N ASN A 123 -0.14 8.62 -17.94
CA ASN A 123 -1.38 8.37 -18.67
C ASN A 123 -2.06 7.06 -18.24
N LEU A 124 -1.71 6.57 -17.05
CA LEU A 124 -2.25 5.30 -16.53
C LEU A 124 -3.63 5.53 -15.90
N HIS A 125 -4.46 4.50 -15.99
CA HIS A 125 -5.79 4.49 -15.41
C HIS A 125 -6.08 3.15 -14.74
N GLY A 126 -7.14 3.13 -13.94
CA GLY A 126 -7.61 1.97 -13.20
C GLY A 126 -6.53 1.23 -12.40
N VAL A 127 -6.51 -0.09 -12.50
CA VAL A 127 -5.60 -0.94 -11.70
C VAL A 127 -4.12 -0.66 -11.98
N GLU A 128 -3.73 -0.37 -13.21
CA GLU A 128 -2.33 -0.08 -13.53
C GLU A 128 -1.85 1.23 -12.90
N TYR A 129 -2.73 2.23 -12.81
CA TYR A 129 -2.45 3.45 -12.05
C TYR A 129 -2.25 3.13 -10.56
N LEU A 130 -3.12 2.30 -9.97
CA LEU A 130 -3.03 1.92 -8.54
C LEU A 130 -1.76 1.11 -8.24
N LYS A 131 -1.36 0.20 -9.13
CA LYS A 131 -0.11 -0.56 -9.00
C LYS A 131 1.12 0.35 -9.01
N LEU A 132 1.21 1.28 -9.96
CA LEU A 132 2.30 2.24 -10.02
C LEU A 132 2.31 3.16 -8.79
N TRP A 133 1.14 3.72 -8.44
CA TRP A 133 0.98 4.55 -7.27
C TRP A 133 1.47 3.84 -6.02
N PHE A 134 1.01 2.61 -5.77
CA PHE A 134 1.39 1.83 -4.60
C PHE A 134 2.90 1.54 -4.56
N ALA A 135 3.51 1.17 -5.69
CA ALA A 135 4.95 0.94 -5.77
C ALA A 135 5.76 2.20 -5.41
N LEU A 136 5.31 3.38 -5.85
CA LEU A 136 5.93 4.66 -5.46
C LEU A 136 5.76 4.93 -3.97
N GLN A 137 4.57 4.72 -3.41
CA GLN A 137 4.35 4.86 -1.97
C GLN A 137 5.29 3.96 -1.16
N MET A 138 5.36 2.67 -1.51
CA MET A 138 6.25 1.73 -0.83
C MET A 138 7.71 2.16 -0.94
N THR A 139 8.15 2.68 -2.09
CA THR A 139 9.52 3.18 -2.24
C THR A 139 9.85 4.32 -1.26
N MET A 140 8.87 5.16 -0.91
CA MET A 140 9.07 6.30 0.00
C MET A 140 9.08 5.90 1.47
N VAL A 141 8.20 4.98 1.90
CA VAL A 141 8.02 4.68 3.34
C VAL A 141 8.45 3.27 3.73
N PHE A 142 8.41 2.30 2.82
CA PHE A 142 8.74 0.90 3.09
C PHE A 142 9.46 0.24 1.89
N PRO A 143 10.70 0.65 1.55
CA PRO A 143 11.42 0.18 0.36
C PRO A 143 11.81 -1.31 0.38
N GLN A 144 11.48 -2.01 1.47
CA GLN A 144 11.55 -3.46 1.60
C GLN A 144 10.29 -4.19 1.14
N ILE A 145 9.16 -3.48 0.97
CA ILE A 145 7.86 -4.03 0.54
C ILE A 145 7.67 -3.74 -0.95
N GLU A 146 7.26 -4.75 -1.72
CA GLU A 146 7.02 -4.61 -3.14
C GLU A 146 5.92 -5.55 -3.65
N LEU A 147 5.37 -5.27 -4.83
CA LEU A 147 4.45 -6.16 -5.54
C LEU A 147 5.24 -7.06 -6.49
N ARG A 148 5.04 -8.38 -6.42
CA ARG A 148 5.65 -9.32 -7.36
C ARG A 148 4.98 -9.13 -8.72
N GLY A 149 5.77 -8.77 -9.73
CA GLY A 149 5.29 -8.89 -11.10
C GLY A 149 5.10 -10.36 -11.43
N ARG A 150 3.88 -10.78 -11.82
CA ARG A 150 3.73 -12.06 -12.52
C ARG A 150 4.55 -11.96 -13.80
N GLN A 151 5.66 -12.68 -13.88
CA GLN A 151 6.22 -13.02 -15.18
C GLN A 151 5.16 -13.85 -15.89
N SER A 152 4.54 -13.29 -16.94
CA SER A 152 3.71 -14.09 -17.83
C SER A 152 4.56 -15.24 -18.34
N ALA A 153 4.16 -16.47 -18.00
CA ALA A 153 4.78 -17.70 -18.47
C ALA A 153 4.48 -17.93 -19.97
N GLU A 154 4.93 -17.01 -20.82
CA GLU A 154 4.81 -17.08 -22.28
C GLU A 154 6.13 -16.62 -22.93
N THR A 155 7.26 -17.24 -22.54
CA THR A 155 8.47 -17.23 -23.40
C THR A 155 9.32 -18.49 -23.24
N ILE A 156 8.70 -19.65 -22.97
CA ILE A 156 9.36 -20.96 -23.12
C ILE A 156 8.47 -21.90 -23.95
N SER A 157 8.08 -21.47 -25.15
CA SER A 157 7.72 -22.38 -26.24
C SER A 157 8.25 -21.81 -27.55
N GLY A 158 9.57 -21.77 -27.67
CA GLY A 158 10.22 -21.11 -28.80
C GLY A 158 11.61 -21.63 -29.12
N ARG A 159 11.89 -22.92 -28.86
CA ARG A 159 13.01 -23.63 -29.49
C ARG A 159 12.65 -25.10 -29.71
N SER A 160 11.96 -25.33 -30.81
CA SER A 160 12.08 -26.58 -31.58
C SER A 160 12.64 -26.20 -32.94
N ASN A 161 13.93 -26.50 -33.14
CA ASN A 161 14.57 -27.00 -34.36
C ASN A 161 16.08 -26.93 -34.18
#